data_AF-A0A7W0WDR5-F1
#
_entry.id   AF-A0A7W0WDR5-F1
#
_cell.length_a   1.000
_cell.length_b   1.000
_cell.length_c   1.000
_cell.angle_alpha   90.00
_cell.angle_beta   90.00
_cell.angle_gamma   90.00
#
_symmetry.space_group_name_H-M   'P 1'
#
loop_
_entity.id
_entity.type
_entity.pdbx_description
1 polymer ?
#
loop_
_entity_poly.entity_id
_entity_poly.type
_entity_poly.pdbx_seq_one_letter_code
_entity_poly.pdbx_strand_id
1 'polypeptide(L)'
;LAGSAGALIANPTGVTVGASGAIFGILGAAIVLERQQTYVLGGSAITLLVVNLAFTFAVPGISIGGHLGGLAGGALAILALSQFGKRSAVYSRIDIVSIASLLAIGVVSFAVAYWKVRGYA
;
A
#
# COMPACT_ATOMS: atom_id res chain seq x y z
N LEU A 1 3.67 5.59 -4.21
CA LEU A 1 4.91 5.77 -3.40
C LEU A 1 5.34 4.47 -2.74
N ALA A 2 4.55 3.91 -1.82
CA ALA A 2 4.92 2.68 -1.11
C ALA A 2 5.13 1.46 -2.03
N GLY A 3 4.29 1.30 -3.07
CA GLY A 3 4.51 0.26 -4.09
C GLY A 3 5.83 0.43 -4.84
N SER A 4 6.12 1.63 -5.34
CA SER A 4 7.40 1.93 -6.00
C SER A 4 8.60 1.72 -5.07
N ALA A 5 8.49 2.10 -3.79
CA ALA A 5 9.52 1.85 -2.80
C ALA A 5 9.75 0.35 -2.59
N GLY A 6 8.69 -0.44 -2.44
CA GLY A 6 8.77 -1.90 -2.33
C GLY A 6 9.39 -2.57 -3.57
N ALA A 7 9.08 -2.07 -4.77
CA ALA A 7 9.69 -2.56 -6.01
C ALA A 7 11.21 -2.32 -6.02
N LEU A 8 11.66 -1.12 -5.62
CA LEU A 8 13.08 -0.77 -5.57
C LEU A 8 13.85 -1.53 -4.49
N ILE A 9 13.22 -1.86 -3.37
CA ILE A 9 13.80 -2.74 -2.34
C ILE A 9 14.09 -4.13 -2.92
N ALA A 10 13.14 -4.67 -3.67
CA ALA A 10 13.22 -6.03 -4.20
C ALA A 10 14.18 -6.14 -5.41
N ASN A 11 14.11 -5.18 -6.35
CA ASN A 11 14.96 -5.18 -7.53
C ASN A 11 15.22 -3.75 -8.02
N PRO A 12 16.29 -3.08 -7.55
CA PRO A 12 16.54 -1.66 -7.83
C PRO A 12 16.91 -1.36 -9.28
N THR A 13 17.37 -2.36 -10.05
CA THR A 13 17.77 -2.23 -11.46
C THR A 13 16.72 -2.79 -12.43
N GLY A 14 15.66 -3.41 -11.91
CA GLY A 14 14.60 -4.03 -12.72
C GLY A 14 13.59 -3.02 -13.24
N VAL A 15 13.21 -3.13 -14.52
CA VAL A 15 12.12 -2.33 -15.10
C VAL A 15 10.79 -2.92 -14.61
N THR A 16 9.98 -2.11 -13.93
CA THR A 16 8.66 -2.54 -13.43
C THR A 16 7.60 -1.50 -13.80
N VAL A 17 6.40 -1.95 -14.16
CA VAL A 17 5.24 -1.08 -14.45
C VAL A 17 4.37 -1.00 -13.21
N GLY A 18 4.19 0.21 -12.67
CA GLY A 18 3.69 0.43 -11.30
C GLY A 18 2.18 0.48 -11.11
N ALA A 19 1.36 0.34 -12.16
CA ALA A 19 -0.10 0.53 -12.06
C ALA A 19 -0.76 -0.47 -11.10
N SER A 20 -0.36 -1.74 -11.16
CA SER A 20 -0.92 -2.80 -10.30
C SER A 20 -0.55 -2.61 -8.82
N GLY A 21 0.60 -2.02 -8.51
CA GLY A 21 0.95 -1.64 -7.13
C GLY A 21 -0.04 -0.67 -6.49
N ALA A 22 -0.66 0.22 -7.27
CA ALA A 22 -1.72 1.10 -6.78
C ALA A 22 -3.01 0.33 -6.46
N ILE A 23 -3.37 -0.67 -7.28
CA ILE A 23 -4.52 -1.55 -7.04
C ILE A 23 -4.34 -2.32 -5.73
N PHE A 24 -3.14 -2.86 -5.49
CA PHE A 24 -2.83 -3.51 -4.22
C PHE A 24 -2.96 -2.54 -3.02
N GLY A 25 -2.58 -1.27 -3.20
CA GLY A 25 -2.84 -0.24 -2.19
C GLY A 25 -4.33 -0.02 -1.91
N ILE A 26 -5.16 0.04 -2.95
CA ILE A 26 -6.61 0.15 -2.78
C ILE A 26 -7.18 -1.09 -2.07
N LEU A 27 -6.72 -2.30 -2.42
CA LEU A 27 -7.13 -3.54 -1.75
C LEU A 27 -6.70 -3.56 -0.28
N GLY A 28 -5.48 -3.11 0.03
CA GLY A 28 -4.99 -2.99 1.41
C GLY A 28 -5.82 -2.00 2.23
N ALA A 29 -6.16 -0.85 1.64
CA ALA A 29 -7.06 0.13 2.23
C ALA A 29 -8.46 -0.46 2.48
N ALA A 30 -9.02 -1.15 1.48
CA ALA A 30 -10.34 -1.78 1.55
C ALA A 30 -10.42 -2.84 2.65
N ILE A 31 -9.39 -3.67 2.84
CA ILE A 31 -9.35 -4.68 3.92
C ILE A 31 -9.42 -4.02 5.30
N VAL A 32 -8.71 -2.91 5.51
CA VAL A 32 -8.76 -2.19 6.78
C VAL A 32 -10.15 -1.58 7.00
N LEU A 33 -10.74 -0.99 5.97
CA LEU A 33 -12.12 -0.47 6.03
C LEU A 33 -13.14 -1.57 6.34
N GLU A 34 -13.05 -2.72 5.67
CA GLU A 34 -13.94 -3.86 5.89
C GLU A 34 -13.80 -4.40 7.32
N ARG A 35 -12.57 -4.49 7.87
CA ARG A 35 -12.36 -4.82 9.28
C ARG A 35 -12.98 -3.81 10.24
N GLN A 36 -13.08 -2.54 9.82
CA GLN A 36 -13.76 -1.47 10.56
C GLN A 36 -15.26 -1.40 10.25
N GLN A 37 -15.86 -2.48 9.74
CA GLN A 37 -17.28 -2.58 9.40
C GLN A 37 -17.73 -1.61 8.29
N THR A 38 -16.78 -1.11 7.49
CA THR A 38 -17.03 -0.28 6.31
C THR A 38 -16.81 -1.11 5.06
N TYR A 39 -17.88 -1.72 4.54
CA TYR A 39 -17.82 -2.68 3.44
C TYR A 39 -17.77 -2.02 2.06
N VAL A 40 -16.60 -1.49 1.68
CA VAL A 40 -16.40 -0.82 0.38
C VAL A 40 -16.38 -1.76 -0.82
N LEU A 41 -15.99 -3.03 -0.64
CA LEU A 41 -15.98 -4.06 -1.67
C LEU A 41 -16.97 -5.19 -1.36
N GLY A 42 -17.96 -4.93 -0.50
CA GLY A 42 -18.98 -5.92 -0.13
C GLY A 42 -18.43 -7.15 0.60
N GLY A 43 -17.27 -7.05 1.27
CA GLY A 43 -16.63 -8.18 1.96
C GLY A 43 -15.71 -9.03 1.06
N SER A 44 -15.54 -8.62 -0.20
CA SER A 44 -14.73 -9.37 -1.18
C SER A 44 -13.25 -8.95 -1.22
N ALA A 45 -12.83 -7.97 -0.41
CA ALA A 45 -11.48 -7.41 -0.49
C ALA A 45 -10.39 -8.48 -0.27
N ILE A 46 -10.61 -9.40 0.67
CA ILE A 46 -9.67 -10.51 0.94
C ILE A 46 -9.64 -11.49 -0.23
N THR A 47 -10.80 -11.85 -0.80
CA THR A 47 -10.87 -12.75 -1.96
C THR A 47 -10.14 -12.16 -3.15
N LEU A 48 -10.40 -10.89 -3.46
CA LEU A 48 -9.72 -10.17 -4.54
C LEU A 48 -8.21 -10.07 -4.28
N LEU A 49 -7.79 -9.82 -3.05
CA LEU A 49 -6.38 -9.82 -2.69
C LEU A 49 -5.74 -11.18 -2.96
N VAL A 50 -6.32 -12.27 -2.47
CA VAL A 50 -5.77 -13.62 -2.62
C VAL A 50 -5.60 -13.99 -4.08
N VAL A 51 -6.61 -13.70 -4.92
CA VAL A 51 -6.55 -13.96 -6.36
C VAL A 51 -5.43 -13.14 -7.02
N ASN A 52 -5.35 -11.84 -6.75
CA ASN A 52 -4.31 -10.98 -7.32
C ASN A 52 -2.90 -11.40 -6.85
N LEU A 53 -2.77 -11.85 -5.60
CA LEU A 53 -1.51 -12.33 -5.05
C LEU A 53 -1.09 -13.67 -5.69
N ALA A 54 -2.05 -14.57 -5.93
CA ALA A 54 -1.79 -15.80 -6.66
C ALA A 54 -1.25 -15.52 -8.08
N PHE A 55 -1.85 -14.58 -8.81
CA PHE A 55 -1.31 -14.14 -10.12
C PHE A 55 0.09 -13.52 -10.00
N THR A 56 0.35 -12.78 -8.93
CA THR A 56 1.67 -12.16 -8.67
C THR A 56 2.78 -13.19 -8.54
N PHE A 57 2.51 -14.34 -7.91
CA PHE A 57 3.50 -15.41 -7.75
C PHE A 57 3.52 -16.38 -8.94
N ALA A 58 2.42 -16.52 -9.67
CA ALA A 58 2.31 -17.45 -10.79
C ALA A 58 2.92 -16.91 -12.09
N VAL A 59 2.90 -15.59 -12.31
CA VAL A 59 3.38 -14.98 -13.56
C VAL A 59 4.79 -14.40 -13.39
N PRO A 60 5.79 -14.90 -14.13
CA PRO A 60 7.15 -14.37 -14.08
C PRO A 60 7.22 -12.95 -14.66
N GLY A 61 8.12 -12.13 -14.12
CA GLY A 61 8.28 -10.72 -14.52
C GLY A 61 7.43 -9.72 -13.75
N ILE A 62 6.60 -10.18 -12.79
CA ILE A 62 5.82 -9.31 -11.90
C ILE A 62 6.65 -8.90 -10.66
N SER A 63 6.58 -7.62 -10.31
CA SER A 63 7.24 -7.09 -9.09
C SER A 63 6.45 -7.41 -7.83
N ILE A 64 6.84 -8.49 -7.14
CA ILE A 64 6.29 -8.89 -5.84
C ILE A 64 6.46 -7.77 -4.80
N GLY A 65 7.64 -7.15 -4.76
CA GLY A 65 7.92 -6.01 -3.88
C GLY A 65 7.00 -4.82 -4.15
N GLY A 66 6.66 -4.59 -5.42
CA GLY A 66 5.72 -3.55 -5.84
C GLY A 66 4.32 -3.74 -5.28
N HIS A 67 3.81 -4.98 -5.33
CA HIS A 67 2.50 -5.33 -4.82
C HIS A 67 2.43 -5.32 -3.29
N LEU A 68 3.42 -5.91 -2.61
CA LEU A 68 3.46 -5.90 -1.15
C LEU A 68 3.66 -4.50 -0.57
N GLY A 69 4.52 -3.69 -1.20
CA GLY A 69 4.70 -2.29 -0.81
C GLY A 69 3.42 -1.47 -1.03
N GLY A 70 2.71 -1.72 -2.13
CA GLY A 70 1.40 -1.12 -2.41
C GLY A 70 0.38 -1.47 -1.33
N LEU A 71 0.20 -2.77 -1.08
CA LEU A 71 -0.71 -3.33 -0.07
C LEU A 71 -0.46 -2.74 1.32
N ALA A 72 0.78 -2.77 1.78
CA ALA A 72 1.16 -2.24 3.07
C ALA A 72 0.92 -0.73 3.15
N GLY A 73 1.31 0.03 2.12
CA GLY A 73 1.12 1.47 2.09
C GLY A 73 -0.35 1.89 2.16
N GLY A 74 -1.23 1.20 1.41
CA GLY A 74 -2.67 1.48 1.43
C GLY A 74 -3.33 1.11 2.75
N ALA A 75 -2.96 -0.03 3.34
CA ALA A 75 -3.45 -0.44 4.66
C ALA A 75 -3.01 0.56 5.75
N LEU A 76 -1.74 0.96 5.75
CA LEU A 76 -1.21 1.94 6.69
C LEU A 76 -1.88 3.31 6.54
N ALA A 77 -2.21 3.73 5.32
CA ALA A 77 -2.91 4.99 5.08
C ALA A 77 -4.30 5.03 5.74
N ILE A 78 -5.10 3.97 5.61
CA ILE A 78 -6.41 3.89 6.29
C ILE A 78 -6.27 3.72 7.80
N LEU A 79 -5.27 2.96 8.28
CA LEU A 79 -5.00 2.86 9.71
C LEU A 79 -4.63 4.22 10.32
N ALA A 80 -3.83 5.01 9.60
CA ALA A 80 -3.52 6.39 9.98
C ALA A 80 -4.77 7.26 10.04
N LEU A 81 -5.61 7.23 9.00
CA LEU A 81 -6.85 8.02 8.92
C LEU A 81 -7.88 7.62 10.00
N SER A 82 -7.98 6.33 10.32
CA SER A 82 -8.86 5.82 11.38
C SER A 82 -8.28 5.95 12.80
N GLN A 83 -7.05 6.46 12.94
CA GLN A 83 -6.31 6.44 14.21
C GLN A 83 -6.31 5.04 14.85
N PHE A 84 -6.00 4.03 14.04
CA PHE A 84 -5.98 2.62 14.42
C PHE A 84 -7.35 2.10 14.91
N GLY A 85 -8.43 2.53 14.25
CA GLY A 85 -9.79 2.11 14.57
C GLY A 85 -10.45 2.86 15.73
N LYS A 86 -9.78 3.86 16.32
CA LYS A 86 -10.37 4.75 17.33
C LYS A 86 -11.37 5.73 16.73
N ARG A 87 -11.30 5.98 15.42
CA ARG A 87 -12.21 6.84 14.67
C ARG A 87 -12.62 6.16 13.37
N SER A 88 -13.81 6.47 12.88
CA SER A 88 -14.22 6.04 11.55
C SER A 88 -13.35 6.71 10.50
N ALA A 89 -12.63 5.93 9.70
CA ALA A 89 -11.85 6.46 8.56
C ALA A 89 -12.72 7.27 7.58
N VAL A 90 -14.03 7.01 7.53
CA VAL A 90 -14.97 7.62 6.58
C VAL A 90 -15.59 8.90 7.13
N TYR A 91 -15.97 8.90 8.41
CA TYR A 91 -16.70 10.02 9.03
C TYR A 91 -15.82 10.96 9.88
N SER A 92 -14.58 10.58 10.16
CA SER A 92 -13.70 11.46 10.94
C SER A 92 -13.22 12.64 10.10
N ARG A 93 -13.18 13.82 10.71
CA ARG A 93 -12.55 14.98 10.07
C ARG A 93 -11.07 14.72 9.91
N ILE A 94 -10.56 14.99 8.71
CA ILE A 94 -9.12 14.96 8.42
C ILE A 94 -8.46 15.99 9.33
N ASP A 95 -7.80 15.51 10.39
CA ASP A 95 -7.08 16.33 11.35
C ASP A 95 -5.58 16.41 11.02
N ILE A 96 -4.85 17.29 11.71
CA ILE A 96 -3.41 17.44 11.53
C ILE A 96 -2.66 16.12 11.73
N VAL A 97 -3.12 15.27 12.66
CA VAL A 97 -2.52 13.96 12.91
C VAL A 97 -2.65 13.07 11.69
N SER A 98 -3.83 13.01 11.08
CA SER A 98 -4.11 12.26 9.86
C SER A 98 -3.22 12.71 8.70
N ILE A 99 -3.11 14.03 8.48
CA ILE A 99 -2.26 14.62 7.43
C ILE A 99 -0.78 14.31 7.69
N ALA A 100 -0.30 14.53 8.92
CA ALA A 100 1.09 14.26 9.30
C ALA A 100 1.44 12.78 9.14
N SER A 101 0.53 11.88 9.46
CA SER A 101 0.70 10.43 9.29
C SER A 101 0.84 10.04 7.81
N LEU A 102 -0.01 10.58 6.93
CA LEU A 102 0.07 10.32 5.50
C LEU A 102 1.37 10.86 4.88
N LEU A 103 1.77 12.07 5.29
CA LEU A 103 3.04 12.66 4.87
C LEU A 103 4.22 11.81 5.37
N ALA A 104 4.19 11.32 6.61
CA ALA A 104 5.22 10.45 7.14
C ALA A 104 5.35 9.15 6.33
N ILE A 105 4.23 8.51 5.95
CA ILE A 105 4.25 7.32 5.09
C ILE A 105 4.90 7.64 3.73
N GLY A 106 4.59 8.80 3.15
CA GLY A 106 5.19 9.27 1.90
C GLY A 106 6.70 9.50 2.02
N VAL A 107 7.14 10.22 3.06
CA VAL A 107 8.55 10.53 3.33
C VAL A 107 9.35 9.27 3.59
N VAL A 108 8.85 8.36 4.43
CA VAL A 108 9.50 7.07 4.70
C VAL A 108 9.62 6.25 3.42
N SER A 109 8.56 6.18 2.62
CA SER A 109 8.60 5.47 1.32
C SER A 109 9.68 6.05 0.40
N PHE A 110 9.79 7.37 0.33
CA PHE A 110 10.80 8.05 -0.47
C PHE A 110 12.22 7.83 0.06
N ALA A 111 12.43 7.97 1.37
CA ALA A 111 13.73 7.80 2.01
C ALA A 111 14.26 6.37 1.81
N VAL A 112 13.41 5.36 1.96
CA VAL A 112 13.77 3.95 1.75
C VAL A 112 14.12 3.69 0.28
N ALA A 113 13.33 4.22 -0.65
CA ALA A 113 13.63 4.12 -2.07
C ALA A 113 14.97 4.78 -2.42
N TYR A 114 15.20 6.00 -1.94
CA TYR A 114 16.44 6.73 -2.16
C TYR A 114 17.65 6.00 -1.56
N TRP A 115 17.54 5.51 -0.33
CA TRP A 115 18.62 4.77 0.33
C TRP A 115 18.98 3.48 -0.39
N LYS A 116 18.00 2.82 -1.03
CA LYS A 116 18.26 1.62 -1.80
C LYS A 116 18.91 1.91 -3.15
N VAL A 117 18.55 3.02 -3.80
CA VAL A 117 19.00 3.37 -5.16
C VAL A 117 20.36 4.10 -5.17
N ARG A 118 20.70 4.87 -4.12
CA ARG A 118 21.95 5.67 -4.05
C ARG A 118 23.27 4.89 -4.22
N GLY A 119 23.25 3.56 -4.12
CA GLY A 119 24.43 2.69 -4.32
C GLY A 119 24.55 2.12 -5.74
N TYR A 120 23.59 2.41 -6.63
CA TYR A 120 23.53 1.93 -8.01
C TYR A 120 23.63 3.06 -9.05
N ALA A 121 23.81 4.30 -8.58
CA ALA A 121 23.96 5.51 -9.40
C ALA A 121 25.43 5.91 -9.53
#